data_AF-A0AAD9RW51-F1
#
_entry.id   AF-A0AAD9RW51-F1
#
_cell.length_a   1.000
_cell.length_b   1.000
_cell.length_c   1.000
_cell.angle_alpha   90.00
_cell.angle_beta   90.00
_cell.angle_gamma   90.00
#
_symmetry.space_group_name_H-M   'P 1'
#
loop_
_entity.id
_entity.type
_entity.pdbx_description
1 polymer ?
#
loop_
_entity_poly.entity_id
_entity_poly.type
_entity_poly.pdbx_seq_one_letter_code
_entity_poly.pdbx_strand_id
1 'polypeptide(L)'
;MAEISEIATVVNVKNIKETSKTKKNKEKDDADTMEVDSGRVYDKKTLRDQYGNYPVWMNRRKIIKHKKGRAKAQKSTTKTNKRLTRRQKKASAPK
;
A
#
# COMPACT_ATOMS: atom_id res chain seq x y z
N MET A 1 20.52 -49.26 14.16
CA MET A 1 20.34 -48.46 12.92
C MET A 1 18.87 -48.40 12.48
N ALA A 2 18.05 -49.43 12.71
CA ALA A 2 16.63 -49.43 12.33
C ALA A 2 15.77 -48.39 13.10
N GLU A 3 15.96 -48.26 14.42
CA GLU A 3 15.15 -47.35 15.27
C GLU A 3 15.32 -45.86 14.95
N ILE A 4 16.48 -45.45 14.40
CA ILE A 4 16.75 -44.05 14.05
C ILE A 4 16.07 -43.66 12.73
N SER A 5 15.85 -44.64 11.84
CA SER A 5 15.23 -44.41 10.53
C SER A 5 13.75 -44.04 10.61
N GLU A 6 13.07 -44.45 11.68
CA GLU A 6 11.66 -44.15 11.95
C GLU A 6 11.46 -42.73 12.51
N ILE A 7 12.48 -42.19 13.19
CA ILE A 7 12.43 -40.87 13.85
C ILE A 7 12.96 -39.76 12.94
N ALA A 8 13.95 -40.05 12.09
CA ALA A 8 14.57 -39.05 11.22
C ALA A 8 14.88 -39.62 9.83
N THR A 9 14.23 -39.06 8.81
CA THR A 9 14.59 -39.30 7.41
C THR A 9 15.77 -38.41 7.02
N VAL A 10 16.91 -38.99 6.67
CA VAL A 10 18.07 -38.25 6.17
C VAL A 10 17.79 -37.82 4.73
N VAL A 11 17.61 -36.52 4.51
CA VAL A 11 17.42 -35.95 3.17
C VAL A 11 18.75 -35.47 2.61
N ASN A 12 19.10 -35.96 1.42
CA ASN A 12 20.30 -35.54 0.70
C ASN A 12 20.20 -34.08 0.24
N VAL A 13 21.29 -33.31 0.42
CA VAL A 13 21.39 -31.89 0.07
C VAL A 13 21.13 -31.61 -1.43
N LYS A 14 21.45 -32.57 -2.31
CA LYS A 14 21.16 -32.48 -3.75
C LYS A 14 19.66 -32.39 -4.03
N ASN A 15 18.84 -33.19 -3.34
CA ASN A 15 17.39 -33.22 -3.49
C ASN A 15 16.74 -31.90 -3.04
N ILE A 16 17.29 -31.24 -2.02
CA ILE A 16 16.82 -29.93 -1.52
C ILE A 16 17.09 -28.82 -2.55
N LYS A 17 18.23 -28.86 -3.24
CA LYS A 17 18.59 -27.87 -4.27
C LYS A 17 17.74 -28.04 -5.53
N GLU A 18 17.38 -29.25 -5.90
CA GLU A 18 16.54 -29.52 -7.08
C GLU A 18 15.06 -29.19 -6.83
N THR A 19 14.53 -29.52 -5.65
CA THR A 19 13.15 -29.17 -5.24
C THR A 19 12.95 -27.67 -5.05
N SER A 20 13.95 -26.95 -4.56
CA SER A 20 13.90 -25.48 -4.44
C SER A 20 14.00 -24.75 -5.79
N LYS A 21 14.73 -25.30 -6.76
CA LYS A 21 14.79 -24.77 -8.13
C LYS A 21 13.50 -25.05 -8.91
N THR A 22 12.91 -26.23 -8.76
CA THR A 22 11.63 -26.58 -9.39
C THR A 22 10.46 -25.79 -8.80
N LYS A 23 10.43 -25.53 -7.48
CA LYS A 23 9.42 -24.62 -6.88
C LYS A 23 9.52 -23.18 -7.40
N LYS A 24 10.73 -22.66 -7.65
CA LYS A 24 10.92 -21.32 -8.22
C LYS A 24 10.51 -21.20 -9.68
N ASN A 25 10.55 -22.29 -10.45
CA ASN A 25 10.12 -22.29 -11.85
C ASN A 25 8.63 -22.66 -12.02
N LYS A 26 8.00 -23.34 -11.07
CA LYS A 26 6.57 -23.68 -11.13
C LYS A 26 5.62 -22.54 -10.77
N GLU A 27 6.13 -21.43 -10.23
CA GLU A 27 5.34 -20.20 -10.02
C GLU A 27 5.17 -19.34 -11.28
N LYS A 28 5.71 -19.77 -12.44
CA LYS A 28 5.71 -18.94 -13.67
C LYS A 28 4.86 -19.42 -14.84
N ASP A 29 4.38 -20.66 -14.85
CA ASP A 29 3.71 -21.24 -16.03
C ASP A 29 2.26 -21.70 -15.83
N ASP A 30 1.67 -21.51 -14.64
CA ASP A 30 0.21 -21.52 -14.49
C ASP A 30 -0.22 -20.13 -14.04
N ALA A 31 -0.10 -19.17 -14.96
CA ALA A 31 -0.85 -17.94 -14.88
C ALA A 31 -2.31 -18.28 -15.19
N ASP A 32 -2.98 -18.91 -14.21
CA ASP A 32 -4.40 -18.73 -13.98
C ASP A 32 -4.63 -17.22 -13.93
N THR A 33 -4.92 -16.67 -15.10
CA THR A 33 -5.29 -15.29 -15.29
C THR A 33 -6.74 -15.25 -14.83
N MET A 34 -6.93 -15.35 -13.51
CA MET A 34 -8.19 -15.02 -12.88
C MET A 34 -8.51 -13.62 -13.36
N GLU A 35 -9.57 -13.47 -14.16
CA GLU A 35 -10.10 -12.17 -14.52
C GLU A 35 -10.39 -11.43 -13.21
N VAL A 36 -9.47 -10.54 -12.81
CA VAL A 36 -9.70 -9.63 -11.71
C VAL A 36 -10.74 -8.67 -12.25
N ASP A 37 -12.01 -9.01 -12.00
CA ASP A 37 -13.21 -8.19 -12.16
C ASP A 37 -12.78 -6.73 -12.11
N SER A 38 -12.80 -6.05 -13.27
CA SER A 38 -12.14 -4.77 -13.53
C SER A 38 -12.05 -3.94 -12.25
N GLY A 39 -10.89 -4.00 -11.59
CA GLY A 39 -10.77 -3.63 -10.18
C GLY A 39 -11.28 -2.21 -9.98
N ARG A 40 -12.08 -1.97 -8.91
CA ARG A 40 -12.58 -0.62 -8.59
C ARG A 40 -11.45 0.39 -8.72
N VAL A 41 -11.60 1.32 -9.67
CA VAL A 41 -10.57 2.32 -9.94
C VAL A 41 -10.66 3.40 -8.87
N TYR A 42 -9.65 3.47 -8.02
CA TYR A 42 -9.58 4.45 -6.94
C TYR A 42 -8.73 5.65 -7.33
N ASP A 43 -9.23 6.85 -7.04
CA ASP A 43 -8.48 8.09 -7.09
C ASP A 43 -7.30 8.08 -6.12
N LYS A 44 -6.07 8.33 -6.60
CA LYS A 44 -4.87 8.39 -5.73
C LYS A 44 -4.96 9.46 -4.63
N LYS A 45 -5.68 10.57 -4.89
CA LYS A 45 -5.80 11.71 -3.96
C LYS A 45 -6.95 11.55 -2.97
N THR A 46 -8.08 11.03 -3.43
CA THR A 46 -9.31 10.96 -2.62
C THR A 46 -9.53 9.58 -2.00
N LEU A 47 -8.86 8.56 -2.55
CA LEU A 47 -9.04 7.14 -2.28
C LEU A 47 -10.50 6.70 -2.43
N ARG A 48 -11.25 7.35 -3.31
CA ARG A 48 -12.63 7.01 -3.65
C ARG A 48 -12.68 6.30 -4.99
N ASP A 49 -13.64 5.41 -5.14
CA ASP A 49 -13.93 4.79 -6.43
C ASP A 49 -14.76 5.73 -7.33
N GLN A 50 -15.10 5.23 -8.51
CA GLN A 50 -15.94 5.87 -9.52
C GLN A 50 -17.32 6.31 -8.99
N TYR A 51 -17.85 5.60 -7.98
CA TYR A 51 -19.14 5.87 -7.34
C TYR A 51 -19.00 6.75 -6.08
N GLY A 52 -17.79 7.19 -5.75
CA GLY A 52 -17.50 7.99 -4.57
C GLY A 52 -17.35 7.19 -3.27
N ASN A 53 -17.33 5.86 -3.34
CA ASN A 53 -17.18 4.97 -2.19
C ASN A 53 -15.71 4.79 -1.79
N TYR A 54 -15.47 4.60 -0.49
CA TYR A 54 -14.14 4.26 0.00
C TYR A 54 -13.91 2.74 -0.06
N PRO A 55 -12.65 2.27 -0.16
CA PRO A 55 -12.33 0.85 -0.11
C PRO A 55 -12.86 0.18 1.15
N VAL A 56 -13.32 -1.06 1.03
CA VAL A 56 -13.92 -1.84 2.14
C VAL A 56 -12.96 -2.02 3.32
N TRP A 57 -11.66 -2.16 3.05
CA TRP A 57 -10.62 -2.24 4.07
C TRP A 57 -10.42 -0.93 4.85
N MET A 58 -10.95 0.19 4.34
CA MET A 58 -10.82 1.50 4.97
C MET A 58 -11.93 1.73 6.00
N ASN A 59 -11.62 1.44 7.27
CA ASN A 59 -12.54 1.69 8.38
C ASN A 59 -12.99 3.17 8.47
N ARG A 60 -14.24 3.42 8.87
CA ARG A 60 -14.87 4.73 9.14
C ARG A 60 -13.95 5.74 9.83
N ARG A 61 -13.18 5.34 10.84
CA ARG A 61 -12.23 6.24 11.52
C ARG A 61 -11.14 6.77 10.58
N LYS A 62 -10.60 5.90 9.72
CA LYS A 62 -9.59 6.28 8.71
C LYS A 62 -10.21 7.21 7.67
N ILE A 63 -11.45 6.94 7.22
CA ILE A 63 -12.20 7.82 6.31
C ILE A 63 -12.33 9.24 6.88
N ILE A 64 -12.71 9.36 8.16
CA ILE A 64 -12.86 10.66 8.83
C ILE A 64 -11.52 11.39 8.91
N LYS A 65 -10.42 10.70 9.25
CA LYS A 65 -9.07 11.29 9.26
C LYS A 65 -8.66 11.80 7.87
N HIS A 66 -8.88 11.00 6.83
CA HIS A 66 -8.59 11.38 5.44
C HIS A 66 -9.38 12.63 5.00
N LYS A 67 -10.68 12.69 5.34
CA LYS A 67 -11.53 13.87 5.08
C LYS A 67 -11.00 15.11 5.80
N LYS A 68 -10.66 15.00 7.09
CA LYS A 68 -10.13 16.11 7.90
C LYS A 68 -8.76 16.61 7.40
N GLY A 69 -7.86 15.71 7.04
CA GLY A 69 -6.53 16.05 6.52
C GLY A 69 -6.61 16.90 5.25
N ARG A 70 -7.46 16.52 4.30
CA ARG A 70 -7.68 17.29 3.07
C ARG A 70 -8.24 18.69 3.31
N ALA A 71 -9.22 18.82 4.20
CA ALA A 71 -9.78 20.13 4.54
C ALA A 71 -8.72 21.07 5.15
N LYS A 72 -7.75 20.53 5.91
CA LYS A 72 -6.63 21.32 6.42
C LYS A 72 -5.66 21.74 5.32
N ALA A 73 -5.30 20.83 4.42
CA ALA A 73 -4.40 21.11 3.30
C ALA A 73 -4.99 22.19 2.37
N GLN A 74 -6.29 22.12 2.05
CA GLN A 74 -6.94 23.17 1.26
C GLN A 74 -6.89 24.53 1.94
N LYS A 75 -7.13 24.58 3.26
CA LYS A 75 -7.06 25.82 4.04
C LYS A 75 -5.66 26.43 4.08
N SER A 76 -4.61 25.61 4.13
CA SER A 76 -3.23 26.11 4.12
C SER A 76 -2.80 26.67 2.77
N THR A 77 -3.29 26.09 1.66
CA THR A 77 -2.91 26.53 0.31
C THR A 77 -3.72 27.74 -0.16
N THR A 78 -4.89 27.98 0.44
CA THR A 78 -5.72 29.14 0.09
C THR A 78 -5.07 30.41 0.62
N LYS A 79 -4.61 31.30 -0.27
CA LYS A 79 -4.12 32.62 0.12
C LYS A 79 -5.26 33.38 0.79
N THR A 80 -5.14 33.60 2.10
CA THR A 80 -6.09 34.43 2.82
C THR A 80 -5.86 35.89 2.41
N ASN A 81 -6.90 36.61 1.98
CA ASN A 81 -6.86 38.07 1.73
C ASN A 81 -6.67 38.90 3.02
N LYS A 82 -6.23 38.26 4.11
CA LYS A 82 -5.94 38.92 5.38
C LYS A 82 -4.67 39.74 5.24
N ARG A 83 -4.73 40.97 5.72
CA ARG A 83 -3.55 41.85 5.81
C ARG A 83 -2.44 41.14 6.60
N LEU A 84 -1.28 40.95 5.98
CA LEU A 84 -0.12 40.34 6.63
C LEU A 84 0.27 41.13 7.88
N THR A 85 0.54 40.41 8.97
CA THR A 85 1.04 41.01 10.21
C THR A 85 2.43 41.61 10.00
N ARG A 86 2.82 42.57 10.87
CA ARG A 86 4.14 43.22 10.79
C ARG A 86 5.30 42.20 10.79
N ARG A 87 5.19 41.14 11.58
CA ARG A 87 6.19 40.06 11.65
C ARG A 87 6.29 39.25 10.35
N GLN A 88 5.15 38.90 9.74
CA GLN A 88 5.11 38.20 8.46
C GLN A 88 5.68 39.04 7.32
N LYS A 89 5.36 40.34 7.27
CA LYS A 89 5.94 41.28 6.30
C LYS A 89 7.46 41.39 6.41
N LYS A 90 8.00 41.42 7.64
CA LYS A 90 9.44 41.47 7.89
C LYS A 90 10.14 40.17 7.47
N ALA A 91 9.47 39.01 7.62
CA ALA A 91 10.01 37.71 7.23
C ALA A 91 9.97 37.45 5.71
N SER A 92 9.02 38.06 4.99
CA SER A 92 8.91 37.95 3.52
C SER A 92 9.71 39.02 2.76
N ALA A 93 10.33 39.96 3.47
CA ALA A 93 11.15 40.99 2.83
C ALA A 93 12.47 40.35 2.31
N PRO A 94 12.93 40.72 1.10
CA PRO A 94 14.24 40.28 0.64
C PRO A 94 15.33 40.77 1.60
N LYS A 95 16.34 39.93 1.84
CA LYS A 95 17.52 40.27 2.65
C LYS A 95 18.44 41.21 1.91
#